data_AF-A0A7J9TDT4-F1
#
_entry.id   AF-A0A7J9TDT4-F1
#
_cell.length_a   1.000
_cell.length_b   1.000
_cell.length_c   1.000
_cell.angle_alpha   90.00
_cell.angle_beta   90.00
_cell.angle_gamma   90.00
#
_symmetry.space_group_name_H-M   'P 1'
#
loop_
_entity.id
_entity.type
_entity.pdbx_description
1 polymer ?
#
loop_
_entity_poly.entity_id
_entity_poly.type
_entity_poly.pdbx_seq_one_letter_code
_entity_poly.pdbx_strand_id
1 'polypeptide(L)'
;TNVTVLNATVLDSESGVVNVTIDLSPIGGSDDQIMERIAGTDVWTVATTASDGINLTHELVVTATDGADNTNTSVIGLTVLLRGDVVRDGELNSADALYIAKYLVGKESMPSLLVSDMSPAQGDGKITSADALYLAKYLVGNEAAP
;
A
#
# COMPACT_ATOMS: atom_id res chain seq x y z
N THR A 1 -3.51 -0.30 9.68
CA THR A 1 -2.64 -0.81 8.59
C THR A 1 -3.44 -0.88 7.32
N ASN A 2 -2.98 -0.18 6.28
CA ASN A 2 -3.57 -0.27 4.95
C ASN A 2 -3.07 -1.53 4.27
N VAL A 3 -4.01 -2.43 3.99
CA VAL A 3 -3.74 -3.63 3.21
C VAL A 3 -3.89 -3.29 1.74
N THR A 4 -2.84 -3.55 0.96
CA THR A 4 -2.84 -3.45 -0.50
C THR A 4 -3.01 -4.84 -1.09
N VAL A 5 -3.86 -4.98 -2.10
CA VAL A 5 -4.02 -6.22 -2.86
C VAL A 5 -3.24 -6.11 -4.17
N LEU A 6 -2.33 -7.04 -4.42
CA LEU A 6 -1.53 -7.14 -5.62
C LEU A 6 -2.05 -8.32 -6.46
N ASN A 7 -2.27 -8.08 -7.74
CA ASN A 7 -2.80 -9.06 -8.68
C ASN A 7 -1.86 -9.23 -9.87
N ALA A 8 -1.63 -10.48 -10.29
CA ALA A 8 -0.93 -10.83 -11.51
C ALA A 8 -1.81 -11.76 -12.36
N THR A 9 -1.93 -11.50 -13.65
CA THR A 9 -2.57 -12.45 -14.57
C THR A 9 -1.50 -13.34 -15.18
N VAL A 10 -1.61 -14.65 -14.97
CA VAL A 10 -0.59 -15.62 -15.37
C VAL A 10 -1.23 -16.68 -16.24
N LEU A 11 -0.74 -16.82 -17.47
CA LEU A 11 -1.25 -17.73 -18.48
C LEU A 11 -0.16 -18.73 -18.87
N ASP A 12 -0.56 -20.00 -19.02
CA ASP A 12 0.27 -21.06 -19.57
C ASP A 12 -0.60 -21.95 -20.46
N SER A 13 -0.15 -22.22 -21.69
CA SER A 13 -0.91 -22.98 -22.70
C SER A 13 -0.55 -24.45 -22.80
N GLU A 14 0.48 -24.92 -22.09
CA GLU A 14 1.10 -26.22 -22.30
C GLU A 14 1.05 -27.12 -21.07
N SER A 15 1.56 -26.63 -19.94
CA SER A 15 1.83 -27.43 -18.73
C SER A 15 1.05 -26.94 -17.51
N GLY A 16 0.39 -25.78 -17.61
CA GLY A 16 -0.39 -25.15 -16.55
C GLY A 16 0.49 -24.48 -15.49
N VAL A 17 -0.03 -23.41 -14.88
CA VAL A 17 0.67 -22.69 -13.81
C VAL A 17 0.54 -23.46 -12.49
N VAL A 18 1.66 -23.80 -11.87
CA VAL A 18 1.72 -24.53 -10.59
C VAL A 18 1.91 -23.59 -9.41
N ASN A 19 2.79 -22.60 -9.54
CA ASN A 19 3.15 -21.69 -8.46
C ASN A 19 3.33 -20.27 -9.00
N VAL A 20 2.96 -19.28 -8.18
CA VAL A 20 3.28 -17.88 -8.42
C VAL A 20 3.71 -17.26 -7.09
N THR A 21 4.91 -16.67 -7.05
CA THR A 21 5.45 -15.98 -5.89
C THR A 21 5.80 -14.54 -6.22
N ILE A 22 5.89 -13.69 -5.21
CA ILE A 22 6.28 -12.28 -5.31
C ILE A 22 7.29 -11.91 -4.23
N ASP A 23 8.34 -11.20 -4.63
CA ASP A 23 9.33 -10.63 -3.72
C ASP A 23 8.78 -9.34 -3.11
N LEU A 24 8.44 -9.42 -1.82
CA LEU A 24 7.98 -8.30 -0.99
C LEU A 24 9.09 -7.76 -0.09
N SER A 25 10.32 -8.27 -0.17
CA SER A 25 11.44 -7.78 0.64
C SER A 25 11.71 -6.27 0.48
N PRO A 26 11.51 -5.62 -0.69
CA PRO A 26 11.70 -4.17 -0.83
C PRO A 26 10.77 -3.32 0.06
N ILE A 27 9.66 -3.90 0.52
CA ILE A 27 8.67 -3.23 1.38
C ILE A 27 8.61 -3.84 2.79
N GLY A 28 9.60 -4.67 3.14
CA GLY A 28 9.74 -5.31 4.46
C GLY A 28 8.99 -6.65 4.62
N GLY A 29 8.52 -7.25 3.53
CA GLY A 29 7.87 -8.57 3.52
C GLY A 29 8.82 -9.74 3.23
N SER A 30 8.25 -10.91 2.90
CA SER A 30 9.00 -12.09 2.44
C SER A 30 9.44 -11.93 0.99
N ASP A 31 10.63 -12.43 0.67
CA ASP A 31 11.21 -12.47 -0.68
C ASP A 31 10.62 -13.56 -1.59
N ASP A 32 9.84 -14.50 -1.06
CA ASP A 32 9.19 -15.57 -1.80
C ASP A 32 7.72 -15.74 -1.35
N GLN A 33 6.99 -14.63 -1.27
CA GLN A 33 5.60 -14.64 -0.83
C GLN A 33 4.72 -15.33 -1.87
N ILE A 34 4.05 -16.41 -1.48
CA ILE A 34 3.09 -17.11 -2.34
C ILE A 34 1.89 -16.21 -2.65
N MET A 35 1.50 -16.17 -3.93
CA MET A 35 0.22 -15.63 -4.39
C MET A 35 -0.81 -16.75 -4.52
N GLU A 36 -2.08 -16.47 -4.24
CA GLU A 36 -3.17 -17.44 -4.34
C GLU A 36 -3.96 -17.24 -5.64
N ARG A 37 -4.26 -18.32 -6.36
CA ARG A 37 -5.09 -18.23 -7.56
C ARG A 37 -6.55 -17.96 -7.21
N ILE A 38 -7.14 -16.92 -7.78
CA ILE A 38 -8.57 -16.63 -7.67
C ILE A 38 -9.34 -17.67 -8.49
N ALA A 39 -10.17 -18.46 -7.82
CA ALA A 39 -10.89 -19.58 -8.42
C ALA A 39 -11.69 -19.17 -9.67
N GLY A 40 -11.56 -19.94 -10.75
CA GLY A 40 -12.24 -19.68 -12.02
C GLY A 40 -11.62 -18.57 -12.87
N THR A 41 -10.43 -18.07 -12.51
CA THR A 41 -9.71 -17.02 -13.26
C THR A 41 -8.23 -17.37 -13.41
N ASP A 42 -7.51 -16.61 -14.23
CA ASP A 42 -6.05 -16.70 -14.36
C ASP A 42 -5.33 -15.62 -13.53
N VAL A 43 -6.02 -15.08 -12.53
CA VAL A 43 -5.50 -14.05 -11.63
C VAL A 43 -4.98 -14.69 -10.35
N TRP A 44 -3.75 -14.35 -10.00
CA TRP A 44 -3.08 -14.69 -8.76
C TRP A 44 -3.01 -13.45 -7.89
N THR A 45 -3.33 -13.58 -6.60
CA THR A 45 -3.52 -12.45 -5.67
C THR A 45 -2.75 -12.62 -4.38
N VAL A 46 -2.30 -11.50 -3.82
CA VAL A 46 -1.79 -11.44 -2.44
C VAL A 46 -2.20 -10.12 -1.79
N ALA A 47 -2.58 -10.18 -0.52
CA ALA A 47 -2.77 -9.01 0.33
C ALA A 47 -1.50 -8.76 1.15
N THR A 48 -1.00 -7.53 1.16
CA THR A 48 0.21 -7.16 1.91
C THR A 48 0.12 -5.78 2.54
N THR A 49 1.00 -5.52 3.50
CA THR A 49 1.24 -4.21 4.12
C THR A 49 2.72 -3.90 4.02
N ALA A 50 3.08 -2.63 3.80
CA ALA A 50 4.47 -2.21 3.82
C ALA A 50 4.89 -1.81 5.25
N SER A 51 6.09 -2.21 5.66
CA SER A 51 6.75 -1.74 6.88
C SER A 51 8.08 -1.03 6.60
N ASP A 52 8.52 -1.02 5.33
CA ASP A 52 9.74 -0.37 4.87
C ASP A 52 9.49 0.30 3.50
N GLY A 53 10.48 1.05 3.01
CA GLY A 53 10.47 1.60 1.67
C GLY A 53 9.53 2.78 1.48
N ILE A 54 9.15 3.46 2.58
CA ILE A 54 8.27 4.63 2.60
C ILE A 54 8.78 5.73 1.64
N ASN A 55 7.84 6.33 0.90
CA ASN A 55 8.06 7.40 -0.08
C ASN A 55 9.02 7.00 -1.23
N LEU A 56 9.20 5.70 -1.46
CA LEU A 56 9.90 5.13 -2.60
C LEU A 56 8.95 4.31 -3.47
N THR A 57 9.31 4.19 -4.75
CA THR A 57 8.67 3.27 -5.68
C THR A 57 9.56 2.05 -5.86
N HIS A 58 8.98 0.88 -5.63
CA HIS A 58 9.66 -0.42 -5.71
C HIS A 58 9.14 -1.22 -6.89
N GLU A 59 10.01 -2.03 -7.47
CA GLU A 59 9.64 -3.04 -8.45
C GLU A 59 9.59 -4.39 -7.74
N LEU A 60 8.38 -4.86 -7.45
CA LEU A 60 8.16 -6.14 -6.79
C LEU A 60 8.18 -7.24 -7.84
N VAL A 61 9.15 -8.15 -7.76
CA VAL A 61 9.35 -9.20 -8.76
C VAL A 61 8.34 -10.31 -8.53
N VAL A 62 7.56 -10.64 -9.56
CA VAL A 62 6.64 -11.79 -9.58
C VAL A 62 7.28 -12.90 -10.39
N THR A 63 7.34 -14.10 -9.83
CA THR A 63 7.84 -15.31 -10.50
C THR A 63 6.73 -16.32 -10.65
N ALA A 64 6.44 -16.75 -11.88
CA ALA A 64 5.51 -17.83 -12.17
C ALA A 64 6.26 -19.08 -12.60
N THR A 65 5.86 -20.23 -12.07
CA THR A 65 6.41 -21.56 -12.40
C THR A 65 5.30 -22.46 -12.94
N ASP A 66 5.58 -23.10 -14.07
CA ASP A 66 4.65 -24.02 -14.73
C ASP A 66 4.83 -25.48 -14.26
N GLY A 67 4.02 -26.41 -14.77
CA GLY A 67 4.09 -27.84 -14.42
C GLY A 67 5.31 -28.59 -14.98
N ALA A 68 6.12 -27.94 -15.81
CA ALA A 68 7.35 -28.46 -16.38
C ALA A 68 8.60 -27.77 -15.78
N ASP A 69 8.44 -27.06 -14.66
CA ASP A 69 9.48 -26.29 -13.96
C ASP A 69 10.07 -25.11 -14.76
N ASN A 70 9.39 -24.65 -15.81
CA ASN A 70 9.75 -23.42 -16.51
C ASN A 70 9.31 -22.21 -15.69
N THR A 71 10.15 -21.17 -15.67
CA THR A 71 9.86 -19.94 -14.92
C THR A 71 9.82 -18.72 -15.83
N ASN A 72 8.92 -17.80 -15.55
CA ASN A 72 8.93 -16.46 -16.12
C ASN A 72 8.75 -15.41 -15.03
N THR A 73 9.37 -14.23 -15.22
CA THR A 73 9.34 -13.15 -14.23
C THR A 73 8.76 -11.87 -14.80
N SER A 74 8.09 -11.10 -13.95
CA SER A 74 7.59 -9.76 -14.25
C SER A 74 7.71 -8.86 -13.01
N VAL A 75 7.34 -7.58 -13.14
CA VAL A 75 7.44 -6.63 -12.04
C VAL A 75 6.11 -5.89 -11.82
N ILE A 76 5.78 -5.65 -10.56
CA ILE A 76 4.71 -4.75 -10.14
C ILE A 76 5.35 -3.51 -9.51
N GLY A 77 5.13 -2.34 -10.12
CA GLY A 77 5.53 -1.06 -9.54
C GLY A 77 4.62 -0.69 -8.37
N LEU A 78 5.19 -0.50 -7.18
CA LEU A 78 4.45 -0.12 -5.98
C LEU A 78 5.12 1.08 -5.29
N THR A 79 4.39 2.18 -5.16
CA THR A 79 4.82 3.30 -4.30
C THR A 79 4.26 3.11 -2.90
N VAL A 80 5.15 3.06 -1.91
CA VAL A 80 4.74 3.05 -0.49
C VAL A 80 4.58 4.49 -0.03
N LEU A 81 3.44 4.80 0.60
CA LEU A 81 3.15 6.12 1.14
C LEU A 81 3.04 6.04 2.67
N LEU A 82 3.57 7.05 3.36
CA LEU A 82 3.36 7.20 4.79
C LEU A 82 1.97 7.78 5.04
N ARG A 83 1.15 7.06 5.80
CA ARG A 83 -0.16 7.57 6.19
C ARG A 83 0.01 8.76 7.14
N GLY A 84 -0.77 9.81 6.89
CA GLY A 84 -0.69 11.07 7.62
C GLY A 84 0.38 12.03 7.11
N ASP A 85 1.35 11.60 6.29
CA ASP A 85 2.27 12.49 5.55
C ASP A 85 1.52 13.09 4.34
N VAL A 86 0.73 14.12 4.64
CA VAL A 86 -0.18 14.75 3.68
C VAL A 86 0.60 15.65 2.72
N VAL A 87 1.68 16.28 3.19
CA VAL A 87 2.50 17.16 2.38
C VAL A 87 3.58 16.41 1.58
N ARG A 88 3.78 15.12 1.84
CA ARG A 88 4.74 14.22 1.19
C ARG A 88 6.19 14.64 1.40
N ASP A 89 6.52 15.08 2.61
CA ASP A 89 7.90 15.45 2.98
C ASP A 89 8.65 14.31 3.70
N GLY A 90 7.98 13.18 3.94
CA GLY A 90 8.56 12.02 4.64
C GLY A 90 8.54 12.13 6.15
N GLU A 91 8.00 13.21 6.70
CA GLU A 91 7.84 13.41 8.12
C GLU A 91 6.36 13.44 8.49
N LEU A 92 6.06 12.98 9.70
CA LEU A 92 4.72 13.10 10.26
C LEU A 92 4.75 14.22 11.29
N ASN A 93 4.23 15.39 10.95
CA ASN A 93 4.38 16.58 11.78
C ASN A 93 3.15 17.53 11.72
N SER A 94 3.23 18.68 12.38
CA SER A 94 2.11 19.63 12.45
C SER A 94 1.73 20.26 11.11
N ALA A 95 2.62 20.24 10.12
CA ALA A 95 2.33 20.74 8.77
C ALA A 95 1.25 19.90 8.09
N ASP A 96 1.25 18.59 8.30
CA ASP A 96 0.24 17.67 7.76
C ASP A 96 -1.15 17.95 8.34
N ALA A 97 -1.24 18.03 9.67
CA ALA A 97 -2.49 18.34 10.36
C ALA A 97 -3.02 19.72 9.95
N LEU A 98 -2.11 20.70 9.79
CA LEU A 98 -2.45 22.03 9.31
C LEU A 98 -2.92 22.02 7.85
N TYR A 99 -2.32 21.21 6.99
CA TYR A 99 -2.74 21.07 5.59
C TYR A 99 -4.20 20.61 5.51
N ILE A 100 -4.56 19.54 6.24
CA ILE A 100 -5.93 19.04 6.31
C ILE A 100 -6.88 20.16 6.80
N ALA A 101 -6.52 20.84 7.90
CA ALA A 101 -7.34 21.92 8.45
C ALA A 101 -7.56 23.06 7.45
N LYS A 102 -6.52 23.47 6.71
CA LYS A 102 -6.62 24.50 5.68
C LYS A 102 -7.44 24.05 4.47
N TYR A 103 -7.29 22.81 4.01
CA TYR A 103 -8.11 22.25 2.94
C TYR A 103 -9.60 22.35 3.28
N LEU A 104 -9.99 21.98 4.51
CA LEU A 104 -11.38 22.02 4.97
C LEU A 104 -11.99 23.43 4.98
N VAL A 105 -11.17 24.48 5.06
CA VAL A 105 -11.60 25.88 4.97
C VAL A 105 -11.31 26.52 3.61
N GLY A 106 -10.99 25.72 2.59
CA GLY A 106 -10.76 26.17 1.21
C GLY A 106 -9.48 26.97 1.00
N LYS A 107 -8.46 26.73 1.82
CA LYS A 107 -7.15 27.40 1.75
C LYS A 107 -6.04 26.56 1.14
N GLU A 108 -6.29 25.28 0.89
CA GLU A 108 -5.40 24.35 0.19
C GLU A 108 -6.21 23.51 -0.80
N SER A 109 -5.52 22.90 -1.77
CA SER A 109 -6.11 21.89 -2.67
C SER A 109 -6.49 20.61 -1.94
N MET A 110 -7.37 19.81 -2.53
CA MET A 110 -7.72 18.50 -1.99
C MET A 110 -6.49 17.58 -1.93
N PRO A 111 -6.10 17.09 -0.74
CA PRO A 111 -5.02 16.13 -0.65
C PRO A 111 -5.49 14.72 -1.05
N SER A 112 -4.54 13.81 -1.22
CA SER A 112 -4.85 12.43 -1.55
C SER A 112 -5.52 11.72 -0.37
N LEU A 113 -6.65 11.06 -0.62
CA LEU A 113 -7.32 10.19 0.36
C LEU A 113 -6.40 9.10 0.90
N LEU A 114 -5.42 8.62 0.12
CA LEU A 114 -4.52 7.53 0.53
C LEU A 114 -3.69 7.86 1.78
N VAL A 115 -3.35 9.13 1.98
CA VAL A 115 -2.54 9.59 3.13
C VAL A 115 -3.35 10.42 4.11
N SER A 116 -4.42 11.09 3.66
CA SER A 116 -5.18 12.03 4.49
C SER A 116 -6.40 11.44 5.21
N ASP A 117 -6.87 10.26 4.80
CA ASP A 117 -7.97 9.55 5.46
C ASP A 117 -7.41 8.63 6.56
N MET A 118 -7.60 9.05 7.81
CA MET A 118 -6.99 8.46 9.01
C MET A 118 -7.99 8.15 10.13
N SER A 119 -9.20 8.70 10.10
CA SER A 119 -10.24 8.64 11.15
C SER A 119 -10.27 7.27 11.88
N PRO A 120 -10.47 7.24 13.20
CA PRO A 120 -9.85 6.30 14.17
C PRO A 120 -8.93 5.16 13.63
N ALA A 121 -7.83 5.55 12.98
CA ALA A 121 -6.72 4.72 12.48
C ALA A 121 -6.92 3.89 11.20
N GLN A 122 -8.14 3.75 10.64
CA GLN A 122 -8.34 3.02 9.36
C GLN A 122 -8.87 3.90 8.23
N GLY A 123 -9.33 5.10 8.56
CA GLY A 123 -10.03 5.95 7.63
C GLY A 123 -11.50 5.56 7.47
N ASP A 124 -12.32 6.52 7.07
CA ASP A 124 -13.76 6.36 6.85
C ASP A 124 -14.21 6.75 5.42
N GLY A 125 -13.24 6.90 4.52
CA GLY A 125 -13.41 7.31 3.13
C GLY A 125 -13.59 8.81 2.96
N LYS A 126 -13.36 9.63 3.99
CA LYS A 126 -13.57 11.08 3.97
C LYS A 126 -12.39 11.81 4.59
N ILE A 127 -12.18 13.05 4.16
CA ILE A 127 -11.23 13.96 4.79
C ILE A 127 -12.05 14.97 5.59
N THR A 128 -11.89 14.95 6.91
CA THR A 128 -12.65 15.74 7.87
C THR A 128 -11.75 16.34 8.94
N SER A 129 -12.31 17.14 9.84
CA SER A 129 -11.58 17.64 11.01
C SER A 129 -11.18 16.52 11.98
N ALA A 130 -11.82 15.34 11.91
CA ALA A 130 -11.44 14.18 12.71
C ALA A 130 -10.04 13.67 12.32
N ASP A 131 -9.69 13.69 11.03
CA ASP A 131 -8.37 13.28 10.53
C ASP A 131 -7.27 14.23 11.01
N ALA A 132 -7.50 15.54 10.88
CA ALA A 132 -6.59 16.56 11.39
C ALA A 132 -6.39 16.43 12.91
N LEU A 133 -7.47 16.16 13.65
CA LEU A 133 -7.43 15.97 15.10
C LEU A 133 -6.72 14.67 15.49
N TYR A 134 -6.98 13.56 14.79
CA TYR A 134 -6.31 12.29 15.03
C TYR A 134 -4.81 12.44 14.90
N LEU A 135 -4.36 13.05 13.81
CA LEU A 135 -2.95 13.31 13.58
C LEU A 135 -2.35 14.23 14.66
N ALA A 136 -3.02 15.34 14.99
CA ALA A 136 -2.55 16.23 16.05
C ALA A 136 -2.41 15.53 17.41
N LYS A 137 -3.30 14.59 17.74
CA LYS A 137 -3.20 13.78 18.96
C LYS A 137 -2.08 12.75 18.89
N TYR A 138 -1.89 12.08 17.75
CA TYR A 138 -0.78 11.15 17.54
C TYR A 138 0.56 11.84 17.78
N LEU A 139 0.74 13.06 17.26
CA LEU A 139 1.97 13.83 17.41
C LEU A 139 2.31 14.18 18.88
N VAL A 140 1.33 14.15 19.77
CA VAL A 140 1.51 14.34 21.22
C VAL A 140 1.40 13.05 22.02
N GLY A 141 1.38 11.88 21.35
CA GLY A 141 1.36 10.56 21.99
C GLY A 141 0.01 10.11 22.53
N ASN A 142 -1.08 10.76 22.12
CA ASN A 142 -2.44 10.46 22.59
C ASN A 142 -3.24 9.54 21.67
N GLU A 143 -2.67 9.11 20.54
CA GLU A 143 -3.25 8.13 19.61
C GLU A 143 -2.14 7.23 19.05
N ALA A 144 -2.50 6.09 18.47
CA ALA A 144 -1.57 5.19 17.78
C ALA A 144 -1.13 5.74 16.41
N ALA A 145 -0.10 5.14 15.82
CA ALA A 145 0.30 5.48 14.46
C ALA A 145 -0.85 5.26 13.47
N PRO A 146 -1.09 6.20 12.53
CA PRO A 146 -2.11 6.06 11.48
C PRO A 146 -1.89 4.90 10.50
#